data_AF-A0ABD1YW70-F1
#
_entry.id   AF-A0ABD1YW70-F1
#
_cell.length_a   1.000
_cell.length_b   1.000
_cell.length_c   1.000
_cell.angle_alpha   90.00
_cell.angle_beta   90.00
_cell.angle_gamma   90.00
#
_symmetry.space_group_name_H-M   'P 1'
#
loop_
_entity.id
_entity.type
_entity.pdbx_description
1 polymer ?
#
loop_
_entity_poly.entity_id
_entity_poly.type
_entity_poly.pdbx_seq_one_letter_code
_entity_poly.pdbx_strand_id
1 'polypeptide(L)'
;MARAVYRDLLRALNRHVTGGSDNRQFQKFVGEEFRKLKDISDPTLIEQKLLLAKDYAMLVNSVHYHKNLLLSYNIGVDREAEQQARLKDTAQRVGLQMPKEYEELDRRL
;
A
#
# COMPACT_ATOMS: atom_id res chain seq x y z
N MET A 1 4.47 -28.50 1.27
CA MET A 1 4.53 -27.17 1.93
C MET A 1 5.05 -26.06 1.00
N ALA A 2 6.13 -26.27 0.26
CA ALA A 2 6.73 -25.26 -0.64
C ALA A 2 5.76 -24.62 -1.66
N ARG A 3 4.86 -25.41 -2.27
CA ARG A 3 3.87 -24.92 -3.25
C ARG A 3 2.86 -23.93 -2.65
N ALA A 4 2.49 -24.11 -1.38
CA ALA A 4 1.58 -23.20 -0.71
C ALA A 4 2.26 -21.84 -0.48
N VAL A 5 3.48 -21.86 0.06
CA VAL A 5 4.31 -20.66 0.26
C VAL A 5 4.52 -19.88 -1.04
N TYR A 6 4.87 -20.59 -2.12
CA TYR A 6 5.01 -19.99 -3.44
C TYR A 6 3.75 -19.28 -3.90
N ARG A 7 2.59 -19.94 -3.77
CA ARG A 7 1.29 -19.37 -4.16
C ARG A 7 0.93 -18.16 -3.31
N ASP A 8 1.18 -18.22 -2.01
CA ASP A 8 0.84 -17.14 -1.07
C ASP A 8 1.72 -15.90 -1.33
N LEU A 9 3.02 -16.10 -1.58
CA LEU A 9 3.93 -15.04 -2.00
C LEU A 9 3.50 -14.42 -3.34
N LEU A 10 3.18 -15.23 -4.35
CA LEU A 10 2.70 -14.72 -5.64
C LEU A 10 1.40 -13.95 -5.50
N ARG A 11 0.47 -14.38 -4.64
CA ARG A 11 -0.77 -13.66 -4.37
C ARG A 11 -0.50 -12.29 -3.73
N ALA A 12 0.40 -12.22 -2.76
CA ALA A 12 0.79 -10.97 -2.12
C ALA A 12 1.42 -10.00 -3.14
N LEU A 13 2.36 -10.49 -3.95
CA LEU A 13 3.00 -9.71 -5.01
C LEU A 13 2.02 -9.26 -6.10
N ASN A 14 1.08 -10.13 -6.48
CA ASN A 14 0.06 -9.79 -7.48
C ASN A 14 -0.85 -8.67 -6.97
N ARG A 15 -1.31 -8.80 -5.72
CA ARG A 15 -2.20 -7.82 -5.09
C ARG A 15 -1.55 -6.45 -4.89
N HIS A 16 -0.28 -6.43 -4.51
CA HIS A 16 0.33 -5.21 -3.96
C HIS A 16 1.41 -4.57 -4.85
N VAL A 17 2.12 -5.35 -5.66
CA VAL A 17 3.27 -4.88 -6.44
C VAL A 17 2.97 -4.85 -7.95
N THR A 18 2.26 -5.85 -8.46
CA THR A 18 2.03 -6.02 -9.91
C THR A 18 0.60 -5.71 -10.37
N GLY A 19 -0.31 -5.36 -9.46
CA GLY A 19 -1.71 -5.05 -9.78
C GLY A 19 -1.93 -3.80 -10.65
N GLY A 20 -0.90 -2.97 -10.86
CA GLY A 20 -0.99 -1.74 -11.68
C GLY A 20 0.19 -1.48 -12.62
N SER A 21 1.23 -2.31 -12.58
CA SER A 21 2.36 -2.24 -13.50
C SER A 21 2.59 -3.63 -14.08
N ASP A 22 2.90 -3.75 -15.38
CA ASP A 22 3.24 -5.03 -16.03
C ASP A 22 4.62 -5.54 -15.58
N ASN A 23 4.89 -5.47 -14.28
CA ASN A 23 6.16 -5.77 -13.65
C ASN A 23 6.28 -7.28 -13.40
N ARG A 24 6.09 -8.05 -14.49
CA ARG A 24 6.21 -9.51 -14.55
C ARG A 24 7.62 -9.98 -14.19
N GLN A 25 8.60 -9.08 -14.18
CA GLN A 25 9.98 -9.37 -13.82
C GLN A 25 10.08 -9.95 -12.40
N PHE A 26 9.35 -9.39 -11.44
CA PHE A 26 9.33 -9.92 -10.06
C PHE A 26 8.73 -11.32 -9.98
N GLN A 27 7.64 -11.58 -10.69
CA GLN A 27 7.02 -12.92 -10.71
C GLN A 27 7.95 -13.94 -11.37
N LYS A 28 8.64 -13.56 -12.45
CA LYS A 28 9.66 -14.40 -13.12
C LYS A 28 10.82 -14.71 -12.17
N PHE A 29 11.36 -13.69 -11.50
CA PHE A 29 12.44 -13.84 -10.52
C PHE A 29 12.08 -14.81 -9.39
N VAL A 30 10.90 -14.64 -8.77
CA VAL A 30 10.42 -15.56 -7.74
C VAL A 30 10.24 -16.97 -8.30
N GLY A 31 9.72 -17.10 -9.52
CA GLY A 31 9.63 -18.39 -10.20
C GLY A 31 10.98 -19.07 -10.42
N GLU A 32 12.01 -18.32 -10.79
CA GLU A 32 13.37 -18.80 -10.99
C GLU A 32 14.02 -19.22 -9.67
N GLU A 33 13.88 -18.42 -8.61
CA GLU A 33 14.40 -18.78 -7.28
C GLU A 33 13.78 -20.09 -6.76
N PHE A 34 12.46 -20.25 -6.90
CA PHE A 34 11.79 -21.49 -6.51
C PHE A 34 12.12 -22.70 -7.40
N ARG A 35 12.58 -22.48 -8.64
CA ARG A 35 13.11 -23.56 -9.48
C ARG A 35 14.50 -23.99 -9.02
N LYS A 36 15.39 -23.04 -8.70
CA LYS A 36 16.73 -23.33 -8.16
C LYS A 36 16.68 -24.12 -6.84
N LEU A 37 15.62 -23.94 -6.06
CA LEU A 37 15.35 -24.75 -4.85
C LEU A 37 15.21 -26.26 -5.12
N LYS A 38 14.92 -26.69 -6.36
CA LYS A 38 14.87 -28.11 -6.73
C LYS A 38 16.26 -28.73 -6.90
N ASP A 39 17.24 -27.92 -7.23
CA ASP A 39 18.62 -28.36 -7.50
C ASP A 39 19.46 -28.42 -6.20
N ILE A 40 18.92 -27.89 -5.11
CA ILE A 40 19.54 -27.91 -3.78
C ILE A 40 19.17 -29.23 -3.09
N SER A 41 20.18 -30.01 -2.69
CA SER A 41 19.98 -31.25 -1.90
C SER A 41 19.91 -31.02 -0.39
N ASP A 42 20.38 -29.86 0.11
CA ASP A 42 20.41 -29.57 1.55
C ASP A 42 19.00 -29.21 2.07
N PRO A 43 18.40 -30.05 2.94
CA PRO A 43 17.06 -29.82 3.46
C PRO A 43 16.97 -28.58 4.35
N THR A 44 18.03 -28.22 5.08
CA THR A 44 18.02 -27.08 6.00
C THR A 44 17.96 -25.76 5.24
N LEU A 45 18.71 -25.67 4.15
CA LEU A 45 18.73 -24.51 3.27
C LEU A 45 17.39 -24.32 2.55
N ILE A 46 16.72 -25.42 2.17
CA ILE A 46 15.37 -25.39 1.61
C ILE A 46 14.38 -24.79 2.62
N GLU A 47 14.41 -25.26 3.87
CA GLU A 47 13.52 -24.76 4.92
C GLU A 47 13.75 -23.28 5.22
N GLN A 48 15.00 -22.84 5.32
CA GLN A 48 15.34 -21.42 5.52
C GLN A 48 14.83 -20.54 4.39
N LYS A 49 14.99 -20.96 3.13
CA LYS A 49 14.48 -20.22 1.97
C LYS A 49 12.94 -20.18 1.95
N LEU A 50 12.29 -21.27 2.36
CA LEU A 50 10.82 -21.30 2.48
C LEU A 50 10.32 -20.39 3.59
N LEU A 51 11.03 -20.33 4.73
CA LEU A 51 10.72 -19.39 5.81
C LEU A 51 10.87 -17.95 5.33
N LEU A 52 12.00 -17.63 4.69
CA LEU A 52 12.25 -16.30 4.12
C LEU A 52 11.14 -15.87 3.15
N ALA A 53 10.66 -16.78 2.30
CA ALA A 53 9.56 -16.50 1.38
C ALA A 53 8.24 -16.21 2.11
N LYS A 54 7.96 -16.89 3.24
CA LYS A 54 6.80 -16.58 4.09
C LYS A 54 6.93 -15.22 4.75
N ASP A 55 8.09 -14.92 5.32
CA ASP A 55 8.36 -13.66 6.02
C ASP A 55 8.22 -12.48 5.05
N TYR A 56 8.72 -12.64 3.82
CA TYR A 56 8.57 -11.63 2.78
C TYR A 56 7.11 -11.43 2.36
N ALA A 57 6.34 -12.52 2.22
CA ALA A 57 4.91 -12.41 1.94
C ALA A 57 4.16 -11.68 3.06
N MET A 58 4.52 -11.93 4.33
CA MET A 58 3.96 -11.23 5.48
C MET A 58 4.33 -9.74 5.46
N LEU A 59 5.59 -9.42 5.18
CA LEU A 59 6.10 -8.04 5.09
C LEU A 59 5.36 -7.22 4.02
N VAL A 60 5.21 -7.78 2.81
CA VAL A 60 4.51 -7.08 1.72
C VAL A 60 3.07 -6.78 2.11
N ASN A 61 2.36 -7.75 2.69
CA ASN A 61 0.99 -7.55 3.14
C ASN A 61 0.89 -6.51 4.27
N SER A 62 1.78 -6.57 5.27
CA SER A 62 1.74 -5.65 6.41
C SER A 62 2.04 -4.21 6.01
N VAL A 63 3.06 -3.99 5.18
CA VAL A 63 3.41 -2.65 4.68
C VAL A 63 2.23 -2.03 3.92
N HIS A 64 1.60 -2.80 3.04
CA HIS A 64 0.45 -2.29 2.29
C HIS A 64 -0.79 -2.11 3.17
N TYR A 65 -1.01 -2.98 4.16
CA TYR A 65 -2.07 -2.78 5.15
C TYR A 65 -1.86 -1.47 5.92
N HIS A 66 -0.66 -1.22 6.45
CA HIS A 66 -0.34 0.01 7.16
C HIS A 66 -0.46 1.25 6.26
N LYS A 67 0.01 1.17 5.00
CA LYS A 67 -0.17 2.24 4.03
C LYS A 67 -1.65 2.57 3.82
N ASN A 68 -2.49 1.57 3.58
CA ASN A 68 -3.92 1.77 3.39
C ASN A 68 -4.59 2.32 4.65
N LEU A 69 -4.15 1.86 5.83
CA LEU A 69 -4.63 2.37 7.11
C LEU A 69 -4.30 3.86 7.27
N LEU A 70 -3.05 4.28 7.02
CA LEU A 70 -2.65 5.69 7.06
C LEU A 70 -3.47 6.56 6.09
N LEU A 71 -3.73 6.05 4.88
CA LEU A 71 -4.59 6.73 3.90
C LEU A 71 -6.03 6.84 4.42
N SER A 72 -6.57 5.82 5.08
CA SER A 72 -7.93 5.83 5.62
C SER A 72 -8.14 6.85 6.75
N TYR A 73 -7.08 7.18 7.49
CA TYR A 73 -7.13 8.22 8.53
C TYR A 73 -7.10 9.65 7.97
N ASN A 74 -6.96 9.81 6.64
CA ASN A 74 -6.87 11.09 5.94
C ASN A 74 -5.76 12.00 6.52
N ILE A 75 -4.63 11.41 6.93
CA ILE A 75 -3.56 12.11 7.67
C ILE A 75 -2.88 13.20 6.82
N GLY A 76 -2.95 13.08 5.49
CA GLY A 76 -2.46 14.10 4.56
C GLY A 76 -3.47 15.19 4.19
N VAL A 77 -4.68 15.14 4.74
CA VAL A 77 -5.74 16.12 4.48
C VAL A 77 -5.93 16.98 5.73
N ASP A 78 -5.64 18.27 5.57
CA ASP A 78 -5.92 19.25 6.60
C ASP A 78 -7.44 19.36 6.80
N ARG A 79 -7.90 18.85 7.94
CA ARG A 79 -9.33 18.83 8.28
C ARG A 79 -9.89 20.23 8.43
N GLU A 80 -9.07 21.21 8.81
CA GLU A 80 -9.50 22.61 8.90
C GLU A 80 -9.74 23.18 7.51
N ALA A 81 -8.85 22.91 6.55
CA ALA A 81 -9.01 23.32 5.15
C ALA A 81 -10.26 22.68 4.50
N GLU A 82 -10.51 21.39 4.74
CA GLU A 82 -11.73 20.73 4.24
C GLU A 82 -13.01 21.31 4.88
N GLN A 83 -12.98 21.62 6.17
CA GLN A 83 -14.12 22.24 6.83
C GLN A 83 -14.38 23.65 6.31
N GLN A 84 -13.33 24.45 6.10
CA GLN A 84 -13.44 25.78 5.50
C GLN A 84 -14.00 25.71 4.07
N ALA A 85 -13.55 24.74 3.25
CA ALA A 85 -14.09 24.53 1.90
C ALA A 85 -15.59 24.18 1.92
N ARG A 86 -16.02 23.31 2.86
CA ARG A 86 -17.44 22.96 3.03
C ARG A 86 -18.28 24.13 3.54
N LEU A 87 -17.75 24.93 4.46
CA LEU A 87 -18.43 26.14 4.95
C LEU A 87 -18.58 27.17 3.84
N LYS A 88 -17.56 27.36 3.00
CA LYS A 88 -17.60 28.23 1.82
C LYS A 88 -18.66 27.80 0.81
N ASP A 89 -18.71 26.52 0.45
CA ASP A 89 -19.74 25.96 -0.45
C ASP A 89 -21.15 26.09 0.15
N THR A 90 -21.31 25.86 1.46
CA THR A 90 -22.60 26.01 2.16
C THR A 90 -23.06 27.47 2.18
N ALA A 91 -22.16 28.40 2.51
CA ALA A 91 -22.44 29.84 2.53
C ALA A 91 -22.87 30.33 1.13
N GLN A 92 -22.14 29.93 0.08
CA GLN A 92 -22.47 30.27 -1.30
C GLN A 92 -23.85 29.74 -1.72
N ARG A 93 -24.23 28.52 -1.30
CA ARG A 93 -25.55 27.94 -1.59
C ARG A 93 -26.71 28.69 -0.95
N VAL A 94 -26.49 29.34 0.19
CA VAL A 94 -27.51 30.16 0.86
C VAL A 94 -27.39 31.65 0.53
N GLY A 95 -26.54 32.02 -0.44
CA GLY A 95 -26.32 33.41 -0.86
C GLY A 95 -25.56 34.26 0.15
N LEU A 96 -24.89 33.64 1.13
CA LEU A 96 -24.05 34.31 2.12
C LEU A 96 -22.58 34.22 1.72
N GLN A 97 -21.79 35.23 2.09
CA GLN A 97 -20.33 35.23 1.91
C GLN A 97 -19.63 34.85 3.21
N MET A 98 -18.45 34.24 3.09
CA MET A 98 -17.61 33.92 4.24
C MET A 98 -17.06 35.20 4.90
N PRO A 99 -16.93 35.25 6.24
CA PRO A 99 -16.32 36.40 6.92
C PRO A 99 -14.86 36.61 6.50
N LYS A 100 -14.44 37.89 6.41
CA LYS A 100 -13.10 38.29 5.92
C LYS A 100 -11.94 37.64 6.70
N GLU A 101 -12.15 37.40 7.99
CA GLU A 101 -11.18 36.76 8.90
C GLU A 101 -10.76 35.36 8.42
N TYR A 102 -11.68 34.63 7.77
CA TYR A 102 -11.40 33.30 7.21
C TYR A 102 -10.72 33.37 5.84
N GLU A 103 -11.00 34.41 5.03
CA GLU A 103 -10.30 34.61 3.75
C GLU A 103 -8.83 35.00 3.94
N GLU A 104 -8.50 35.71 5.02
CA GLU A 104 -7.12 36.11 5.33
C GLU A 104 -6.24 34.95 5.82
N LEU A 105 -6.85 33.94 6.43
CA LEU A 105 -6.16 32.73 6.88
C LEU A 105 -5.69 31.87 5.70
N ASP A 106 -6.52 31.76 4.66
CA ASP A 106 -6.27 31.00 3.43
C ASP A 106 -5.16 31.64 2.55
N ARG A 107 -4.98 32.98 2.61
CA ARG A 107 -3.91 33.69 1.86
C ARG A 107 -2.53 33.63 2.51
N ARG A 108 -2.44 33.18 3.77
CA ARG A 108 -1.18 33.15 4.55
C ARG A 108 -0.51 31.78 4.58
N LEU A 109 -1.19 30.75 4.05
CA LEU A 109 -0.67 29.40 3.79
C LEU A 109 -0.21 29.30 2.34
#